data_AF-A0A2U1KQP8-F1
#
_entry.id   AF-A0A2U1KQP8-F1
#
_cell.length_a   1.000
_cell.length_b   1.000
_cell.length_c   1.000
_cell.angle_alpha   90.00
_cell.angle_beta   90.00
_cell.angle_gamma   90.00
#
_symmetry.space_group_name_H-M   'P 1'
#
loop_
_entity.id
_entity.type
_entity.pdbx_description
1 polymer ?
#
loop_
_entity_poly.entity_id
_entity_poly.type
_entity_poly.pdbx_seq_one_letter_code
_entity_poly.pdbx_strand_id
1 'polypeptide(L)'
;MESLKHGVPIIGWPMYAEQRMNATMLSNEVGVAIKMPLIGDKLETLVVGREEIKRVVRMVMEGEEGKRIRSRAKELEVGGRAALCCGGPSYETLARVTESWKHHINFCMLSL
;
A
#
# COMPACT_ATOMS: atom_id res chain seq x y z
N MET A 1 -1.22 -5.64 0.03
CA MET A 1 -1.01 -4.68 -1.10
C MET A 1 -2.14 -4.74 -2.15
N GLU A 2 -3.23 -5.43 -1.82
CA GLU A 2 -4.28 -5.88 -2.74
C GLU A 2 -5.04 -4.70 -3.34
N SER A 3 -5.27 -3.64 -2.56
CA SER A 3 -5.96 -2.44 -3.01
C SER A 3 -5.23 -1.76 -4.18
N LEU A 4 -3.92 -1.57 -4.07
CA LEU A 4 -3.12 -0.91 -5.11
C LEU A 4 -2.98 -1.76 -6.37
N LYS A 5 -2.94 -3.10 -6.22
CA LYS A 5 -2.97 -4.03 -7.35
C LYS A 5 -4.26 -3.90 -8.19
N HIS A 6 -5.34 -3.39 -7.63
CA HIS A 6 -6.62 -3.19 -8.32
C HIS A 6 -6.98 -1.70 -8.50
N GLY A 7 -6.05 -0.80 -8.18
CA GLY A 7 -6.25 0.64 -8.32
C GLY A 7 -7.41 1.17 -7.49
N VAL A 8 -7.61 0.59 -6.31
CA VAL A 8 -8.64 0.99 -5.35
C VAL A 8 -7.99 1.90 -4.29
N PRO A 9 -8.53 3.11 -4.04
CA PRO A 9 -8.02 3.99 -2.99
C PRO A 9 -8.41 3.46 -1.61
N ILE A 10 -7.70 3.91 -0.57
CA ILE A 10 -7.83 3.36 0.78
C ILE A 10 -8.37 4.42 1.75
N ILE A 11 -9.36 4.07 2.58
CA ILE A 11 -9.62 4.81 3.83
C ILE A 11 -8.74 4.16 4.91
N GLY A 12 -7.69 4.85 5.31
CA GLY A 12 -6.75 4.39 6.31
C GLY A 12 -7.39 4.42 7.70
N TRP A 13 -7.81 3.26 8.20
CA TRP A 13 -8.34 3.06 9.55
C TRP A 13 -7.37 2.21 10.38
N PRO A 14 -6.27 2.79 10.89
CA PRO A 14 -5.23 2.03 11.58
C PRO A 14 -5.69 1.53 12.96
N MET A 15 -5.54 0.24 13.21
CA MET A 15 -5.95 -0.42 14.47
C MET A 15 -4.76 -0.82 15.34
N TYR A 16 -3.73 -1.45 14.76
CA TYR A 16 -2.60 -1.99 15.50
C TYR A 16 -1.30 -2.03 14.67
N ALA A 17 -0.19 -2.40 15.32
CA ALA A 17 1.14 -2.55 14.72
C ALA A 17 1.58 -1.30 13.92
N GLU A 18 2.18 -1.50 12.75
CA GLU A 18 2.74 -0.45 11.89
C GLU A 18 1.68 0.27 11.04
N GLN A 19 0.39 -0.09 11.18
CA GLN A 19 -0.68 0.47 10.35
C GLN A 19 -0.78 2.00 10.46
N ARG A 20 -0.40 2.60 11.60
CA ARG A 20 -0.35 4.06 11.74
C ARG A 20 0.69 4.70 10.83
N MET A 21 1.85 4.07 10.70
CA MET A 21 2.91 4.50 9.78
C MET A 21 2.44 4.30 8.34
N ASN A 22 1.89 3.13 8.02
CA ASN A 22 1.37 2.83 6.68
C ASN A 22 0.25 3.80 6.27
N ALA A 23 -0.68 4.14 7.17
CA ALA A 23 -1.75 5.09 6.89
C ALA A 23 -1.21 6.48 6.57
N THR A 24 -0.21 6.96 7.33
CA THR A 24 0.47 8.24 7.06
C THR A 24 1.24 8.20 5.74
N MET A 25 2.00 7.13 5.48
CA MET A 25 2.74 6.97 4.23
C MET A 25 1.79 6.94 3.03
N LEU A 26 0.70 6.18 3.10
CA LEU A 26 -0.28 6.05 2.02
C LEU A 26 -1.04 7.36 1.76
N SER A 27 -1.33 8.15 2.80
CA SER A 27 -2.03 9.43 2.65
C SER A 27 -1.11 10.56 2.22
N ASN A 28 0.06 10.71 2.86
CA ASN A 28 0.89 11.91 2.71
C ASN A 28 1.94 11.76 1.61
N GLU A 29 2.58 10.58 1.52
CA GLU A 29 3.70 10.37 0.60
C GLU A 29 3.22 9.77 -0.73
N VAL A 30 2.39 8.73 -0.66
CA VAL A 30 1.94 8.00 -1.84
C VAL A 30 0.71 8.66 -2.49
N GLY A 31 -0.15 9.28 -1.68
CA GLY A 31 -1.33 10.03 -2.13
C GLY A 31 -2.49 9.15 -2.61
N VAL A 32 -2.65 7.94 -2.06
CA VAL A 32 -3.69 6.96 -2.43
C VAL A 32 -4.66 6.64 -1.31
N ALA A 33 -4.56 7.34 -0.18
CA ALA A 33 -5.41 7.11 0.96
C ALA A 33 -5.89 8.40 1.63
N ILE A 34 -7.03 8.29 2.31
CA ILE A 34 -7.50 9.28 3.29
C ILE A 34 -7.37 8.65 4.67
N LYS A 35 -6.62 9.30 5.57
CA LYS A 35 -6.40 8.80 6.93
C LYS A 35 -7.51 9.27 7.86
N MET A 36 -8.07 8.35 8.64
CA MET A 36 -9.06 8.68 9.67
C MET A 36 -8.39 9.31 10.90
N PRO A 37 -9.01 10.33 11.52
CA PRO A 37 -8.50 10.98 12.72
C PRO A 37 -8.79 10.13 13.97
N LEU A 38 -8.07 9.02 14.12
CA LEU A 38 -8.27 8.06 15.22
C LEU A 38 -7.45 8.37 16.47
N ILE A 39 -6.54 9.35 16.42
CA ILE A 39 -5.60 9.68 17.50
C ILE A 39 -5.77 11.16 17.83
N GLY A 40 -6.07 11.45 19.09
CA GLY A 40 -6.13 12.82 19.61
C GLY A 40 -4.74 13.38 19.96
N ASP A 41 -4.70 14.65 20.35
CA ASP A 41 -3.45 15.35 20.69
C ASP A 41 -2.72 14.72 21.90
N LYS A 42 -3.43 13.96 22.74
CA LYS A 42 -2.87 13.26 23.91
C LYS A 42 -2.58 11.79 23.61
N LEU A 43 -2.47 11.41 22.33
CA LEU A 43 -2.21 10.04 21.85
C LEU A 43 -3.28 9.02 22.24
N GLU A 44 -4.46 9.47 22.62
CA GLU A 44 -5.63 8.66 22.93
C GLU A 44 -6.35 8.19 21.66
N THR A 45 -6.97 7.02 21.72
CA THR A 45 -7.82 6.54 20.62
C THR A 45 -9.16 7.25 20.66
N LEU A 46 -9.53 7.90 19.56
CA LEU A 46 -10.79 8.61 19.42
C LEU A 46 -11.84 7.74 18.74
N VAL A 47 -13.08 7.85 19.21
CA VAL A 47 -14.24 7.26 18.54
C VAL A 47 -14.69 8.19 17.41
N VAL A 48 -14.68 7.67 16.18
CA VAL A 48 -15.17 8.41 15.01
C VAL A 48 -16.70 8.32 14.96
N GLY A 49 -17.35 9.47 15.00
CA GLY A 49 -18.81 9.56 14.87
C GLY A 49 -19.30 9.23 13.46
N ARG A 50 -20.55 8.74 13.37
CA ARG A 50 -21.17 8.32 12.09
C ARG A 50 -21.17 9.39 10.99
N GLU A 51 -21.29 10.67 11.35
CA GLU A 51 -21.33 11.75 10.37
C GLU A 51 -19.96 11.97 9.72
N GLU A 52 -18.88 11.76 10.48
CA GLU A 52 -17.51 11.81 9.95
C GLU A 52 -17.24 10.63 9.01
N ILE A 53 -17.69 9.43 9.39
CA ILE A 53 -17.63 8.23 8.51
C ILE A 53 -18.37 8.53 7.20
N LYS A 54 -19.60 9.03 7.28
CA LYS A 54 -20.42 9.39 6.11
C LYS A 54 -19.71 10.43 5.22
N ARG A 55 -19.11 11.46 5.84
CA ARG A 55 -18.37 12.51 5.12
C ARG A 55 -17.19 11.92 4.35
N VAL A 56 -16.35 11.13 5.00
CA VAL A 56 -15.15 10.53 4.37
C VAL A 56 -15.54 9.54 3.28
N VAL A 57 -16.55 8.69 3.52
CA VAL A 57 -17.05 7.75 2.51
C VAL A 57 -17.56 8.49 1.27
N ARG A 58 -18.37 9.54 1.44
CA ARG A 58 -18.83 10.37 0.31
C ARG A 58 -17.68 11.07 -0.41
N MET A 59 -16.71 11.61 0.33
CA MET A 59 -15.52 12.23 -0.26
C MET A 59 -14.74 11.25 -1.13
N VAL A 60 -14.53 10.01 -0.65
CA VAL A 60 -13.83 8.97 -1.41
C VAL A 60 -14.66 8.48 -2.59
N MET A 61 -15.98 8.32 -2.46
CA MET A 61 -16.81 7.73 -3.51
C MET A 61 -17.22 8.72 -4.61
N GLU A 62 -17.59 9.94 -4.23
CA GLU A 62 -18.26 10.91 -5.12
C GLU A 62 -17.44 12.20 -5.29
N GLY A 63 -16.62 12.56 -4.29
CA GLY A 63 -15.88 13.83 -4.28
C GLY A 63 -14.70 13.89 -5.27
N GLU A 64 -14.31 15.11 -5.63
CA GLU A 64 -13.16 15.37 -6.51
C GLU A 64 -11.86 14.82 -5.94
N GLU A 65 -11.66 14.93 -4.63
CA GLU A 65 -10.51 14.33 -3.97
C GLU A 65 -10.50 12.80 -4.11
N GLY A 66 -11.67 12.17 -3.98
CA GLY A 66 -11.88 10.74 -4.23
C GLY A 66 -11.51 10.31 -5.66
N LYS A 67 -11.84 11.14 -6.66
CA LYS A 67 -11.44 10.90 -8.07
C LYS A 67 -9.93 11.01 -8.24
N ARG A 68 -9.30 12.02 -7.64
CA ARG A 68 -7.84 12.23 -7.68
C ARG A 68 -7.07 11.05 -7.09
N ILE A 69 -7.44 10.60 -5.88
CA ILE A 69 -6.79 9.44 -5.24
C ILE A 69 -7.05 8.14 -6.00
N ARG A 70 -8.21 7.96 -6.65
CA ARG A 70 -8.49 6.82 -7.54
C ARG A 70 -7.58 6.81 -8.75
N SER A 71 -7.41 7.96 -9.41
CA SER A 71 -6.50 8.10 -10.55
C SER A 71 -5.09 7.70 -10.15
N ARG A 72 -4.61 8.22 -9.01
CA ARG A 72 -3.30 7.85 -8.48
C ARG A 72 -3.17 6.36 -8.17
N ALA A 73 -4.20 5.75 -7.58
CA ALA A 73 -4.21 4.31 -7.33
C ALA A 73 -4.13 3.50 -8.63
N LYS A 74 -4.81 3.96 -9.70
CA LYS A 74 -4.75 3.33 -11.04
C LYS A 74 -3.38 3.45 -11.69
N GLU A 75 -2.66 4.56 -11.50
CA GLU A 75 -1.27 4.69 -11.95
C GLU A 75 -0.37 3.65 -11.25
N LEU A 76 -0.51 3.51 -9.93
CA LEU A 76 0.26 2.51 -9.16
C LEU A 76 -0.12 1.08 -9.50
N GLU A 77 -1.38 0.82 -9.86
CA GLU A 77 -1.80 -0.48 -10.38
C GLU A 77 -1.02 -0.86 -11.65
N VAL A 78 -0.91 0.07 -12.60
CA VAL A 78 -0.16 -0.14 -13.85
C VAL A 78 1.33 -0.31 -13.55
N GLY A 79 1.91 0.57 -12.74
CA GLY A 79 3.32 0.49 -12.34
C GLY A 79 3.66 -0.80 -11.59
N GLY A 80 2.80 -1.23 -10.68
CA GLY A 80 2.95 -2.48 -9.93
C GLY A 80 2.88 -3.72 -10.82
N ARG A 81 1.98 -3.74 -11.81
CA ARG A 81 1.98 -4.81 -12.83
C ARG A 81 3.27 -4.81 -13.64
N ALA A 82 3.70 -3.67 -14.14
CA ALA A 82 4.93 -3.55 -14.93
C ALA A 82 6.16 -4.00 -14.12
N ALA A 83 6.22 -3.68 -12.83
CA ALA A 83 7.31 -4.10 -11.95
C ALA A 83 7.40 -5.63 -11.78
N LEU A 84 6.27 -6.34 -11.86
CA LEU A 84 6.16 -7.79 -11.68
C LEU A 84 6.20 -8.59 -12.99
N CYS A 85 5.97 -7.95 -14.14
CA CYS A 85 6.11 -8.59 -15.45
C CYS A 85 7.55 -9.06 -15.69
N CYS A 86 7.74 -10.05 -16.58
CA CYS A 86 9.08 -10.49 -17.00
C CYS A 86 9.91 -9.30 -17.49
N GLY A 87 11.15 -9.17 -17.01
CA GLY A 87 12.01 -8.00 -17.27
C GLY A 87 11.71 -6.77 -16.40
N GLY A 88 10.69 -6.82 -15.55
CA GLY A 88 10.35 -5.76 -14.60
C GLY A 88 11.28 -5.75 -13.38
N PRO A 89 11.48 -4.59 -12.72
CA PRO A 89 12.44 -4.45 -11.63
C PRO A 89 12.22 -5.41 -10.44
N SER A 90 10.98 -5.65 -10.02
CA SER A 90 10.70 -6.59 -8.92
C SER A 90 10.88 -8.04 -9.37
N TYR A 91 10.52 -8.36 -10.61
CA TYR A 91 10.77 -9.67 -11.21
C TYR A 91 12.27 -9.98 -11.25
N GLU A 92 13.07 -9.08 -11.82
CA GLU A 92 14.53 -9.23 -11.93
C GLU A 92 15.22 -9.32 -10.58
N THR A 93 14.76 -8.53 -9.60
CA THR A 93 15.32 -8.60 -8.23
C THR A 93 15.08 -9.98 -7.62
N LEU A 94 13.88 -10.55 -7.77
CA LEU A 94 13.57 -11.88 -7.25
C LEU A 94 14.29 -12.99 -8.03
N ALA A 95 14.44 -12.84 -9.35
CA ALA A 95 15.23 -13.76 -10.18
C ALA A 95 16.67 -13.85 -9.67
N ARG A 96 17.32 -12.70 -9.44
CA ARG A 96 18.69 -12.63 -8.89
C ARG A 96 18.85 -13.33 -7.54
N VAL A 97 17.87 -13.17 -6.65
CA VAL A 97 17.86 -13.89 -5.36
C VAL A 97 17.76 -15.40 -5.59
N THR A 98 16.91 -15.82 -6.52
CA THR A 98 16.75 -17.24 -6.88
C THR A 98 18.03 -17.83 -7.50
N GLU A 99 18.74 -17.07 -8.36
CA GLU A 99 20.05 -17.48 -8.89
C GLU A 99 21.10 -17.62 -7.79
N SER A 100 21.11 -16.73 -6.79
CA SER A 100 22.02 -16.81 -5.64
C SER A 100 21.79 -18.09 -4.84
N TRP A 101 20.52 -18.45 -4.59
CA TRP A 101 20.18 -19.69 -3.89
C TRP A 101 20.58 -20.94 -4.66
N LYS A 102 20.37 -20.96 -5.98
CA LYS A 102 20.82 -22.07 -6.83
C LYS A 102 22.34 -22.24 -6.77
N HIS A 103 23.10 -21.14 -6.81
CA HIS A 103 24.56 -21.19 -6.64
C HIS A 103 24.96 -21.74 -5.28
N HIS A 104 24.33 -21.29 -4.20
CA HIS A 104 24.64 -21.76 -2.86
C HIS A 104 24.35 -23.26 -2.68
N ILE A 105 23.21 -23.74 -3.20
CA ILE A 105 22.86 -25.17 -3.15
C ILE A 105 23.87 -26.01 -3.93
N ASN A 106 24.21 -25.60 -5.16
CA ASN A 106 25.20 -26.30 -5.98
C ASN A 106 26.59 -26.32 -5.31
N PHE A 107 27.00 -25.20 -4.71
CA PHE A 107 28.24 -25.13 -3.94
C PHE A 107 28.23 -26.12 -2.76
N CYS A 108 27.15 -26.16 -1.97
CA CYS A 108 27.04 -27.10 -0.85
C CYS A 108 27.02 -28.57 -1.31
N MET A 109 26.34 -28.90 -2.41
CA MET A 109 26.31 -30.29 -2.93
C MET A 109 27.65 -30.75 -3.51
N LEU A 110 28.46 -29.84 -4.04
CA LEU A 110 29.82 -30.14 -4.50
C LEU A 110 30.84 -30.23 -3.36
N SER A 111 30.46 -29.80 -2.14
CA SER A 111 31.31 -29.79 -0.95
C SER A 111 31.05 -30.98 0.00
N LEU A 112 30.11 -31.85 -0.35
CA LEU A 112 29.77 -33.11 0.35
C LEU A 112 30.26 -34.30 -0.48
#